data_AF-A0A0F9FTB5-F1
#
_entry.id   AF-A0A0F9FTB5-F1
#
_cell.length_a   1.000
_cell.length_b   1.000
_cell.length_c   1.000
_cell.angle_alpha   90.00
_cell.angle_beta   90.00
_cell.angle_gamma   90.00
#
_symmetry.space_group_name_H-M   'P 1'
#
loop_
_entity.id
_entity.type
_entity.pdbx_description
1 polymer ?
#
loop_
_entity_poly.entity_id
_entity_poly.type
_entity_poly.pdbx_seq_one_letter_code
_entity_poly.pdbx_strand_id
1 'polypeptide(L)' 'MTKWYLISAEDTELIQVGLTRAKEATHEGSFAGGVIDDIRHTLTSGLHMTDEVPADFRAKS' A
#
# COMPACT_ATOMS: atom_id res chain seq x y z
N MET A 1 -5.30 -21.30 -5.15
CA MET A 1 -5.44 -20.10 -6.00
C MET A 1 -4.31 -19.15 -5.64
N THR A 2 -3.55 -18.71 -6.64
CA THR A 2 -2.44 -17.76 -6.43
C THR A 2 -3.03 -16.38 -6.29
N LYS A 3 -2.82 -15.74 -5.14
CA LYS A 3 -3.27 -14.37 -4.87
C LYS A 3 -2.30 -13.40 -5.54
N TRP A 4 -2.80 -12.58 -6.45
CA TRP A 4 -2.00 -11.52 -7.05
C TRP A 4 -2.09 -10.28 -6.19
N TYR A 5 -0.95 -9.84 -5.68
CA TYR A 5 -0.83 -8.55 -5.03
C TYR A 5 -0.32 -7.55 -6.06
N LEU A 6 -1.01 -6.41 -6.18
CA LEU A 6 -0.55 -5.28 -7.00
C LEU A 6 0.81 -4.72 -6.54
N ILE A 7 1.17 -4.99 -5.27
CA ILE A 7 2.42 -4.62 -4.61
C ILE A 7 2.84 -5.84 -3.77
N SER A 8 4.09 -6.27 -3.80
CA SER A 8 4.51 -7.44 -3.00
C SER A 8 4.31 -7.20 -1.50
N ALA A 9 4.23 -8.28 -0.71
CA ALA A 9 4.13 -8.15 0.75
C ALA A 9 5.35 -7.44 1.34
N GLU A 10 6.55 -7.75 0.83
CA GLU A 10 7.81 -7.12 1.22
C GLU A 10 7.83 -5.62 0.88
N ASP A 11 7.39 -5.24 -0.33
CA ASP A 11 7.27 -3.84 -0.72
C ASP A 11 6.23 -3.10 0.14
N THR A 12 5.13 -3.77 0.50
CA THR A 12 4.10 -3.23 1.38
C THR A 12 4.66 -2.91 2.76
N GLU A 13 5.49 -3.80 3.33
CA GLU A 13 6.18 -3.57 4.60
C GLU A 13 7.15 -2.39 4.50
N LEU A 14 7.95 -2.31 3.44
CA LEU A 14 8.87 -1.19 3.20
C LEU A 14 8.14 0.16 3.10
N ILE A 15 7.01 0.20 2.38
CA ILE A 15 6.17 1.39 2.26
C ILE A 15 5.59 1.78 3.62
N GLN A 16 5.09 0.82 4.40
CA GLN A 16 4.55 1.09 5.74
C GLN A 16 5.61 1.67 6.71
N VAL A 17 6.86 1.20 6.63
CA VAL A 17 7.97 1.77 7.41
C VAL A 17 8.24 3.22 7.01
N GLY A 18 8.30 3.51 5.71
CA GLY A 18 8.47 4.88 5.21
C GLY A 18 7.35 5.82 5.64
N LEU A 19 6.10 5.37 5.54
CA LEU A 19 4.91 6.14 5.96
C LEU A 19 4.88 6.39 7.47
N THR A 20 5.35 5.44 8.28
CA THR A 20 5.43 5.63 9.74
C THR A 20 6.39 6.75 10.09
N ARG A 21 7.58 6.77 9.48
CA ARG A 21 8.57 7.85 9.67
C ARG A 21 8.05 9.21 9.18
N ALA A 22 7.36 9.22 8.04
CA ALA A 22 6.73 10.43 7.53
C ALA A 22 5.66 10.95 8.52
N LYS A 23 4.86 10.06 9.12
CA LYS A 23 3.87 10.42 10.14
C LYS A 23 4.52 11.03 11.38
N GLU A 24 5.57 10.40 11.89
CA GLU A 24 6.32 10.89 13.07
C GLU A 24 6.94 12.27 12.83
N ALA A 25 7.33 12.58 11.59
CA ALA A 25 7.83 13.89 11.19
C ALA A 25 6.72 14.93 10.94
N THR A 26 5.45 14.52 10.84
CA THR A 26 4.31 15.42 10.69
C THR A 26 3.72 15.84 12.03
N HIS A 27 3.23 17.08 12.12
CA HIS A 27 2.52 17.54 13.31
C HIS A 27 1.21 16.76 13.50
N GLU A 28 0.91 16.41 14.75
CA GLU A 28 -0.33 15.75 15.14
C GLU A 28 -1.54 16.61 14.74
N GLY A 29 -2.54 16.01 14.09
CA GLY A 29 -3.71 16.72 13.57
C GLY A 29 -3.51 17.46 12.24
N SER A 30 -2.33 17.37 11.62
CA SER A 30 -2.10 17.92 10.29
C SER A 30 -2.81 17.12 9.19
N PHE A 31 -3.22 17.80 8.12
CA PHE A 31 -3.79 17.17 6.92
C PHE A 31 -2.88 16.08 6.34
N ALA A 32 -1.56 16.33 6.32
CA ALA A 32 -0.58 15.35 5.86
C ALA A 32 -0.56 14.08 6.72
N GLY A 33 -0.66 14.21 8.05
CA GLY A 33 -0.77 13.06 8.96
C GLY A 33 -2.02 12.22 8.70
N GLY A 34 -3.16 12.88 8.43
CA GLY A 34 -4.41 12.20 8.05
C GLY A 34 -4.30 11.43 6.74
N VAL A 35 -3.72 12.05 5.70
CA VAL A 35 -3.49 11.37 4.40
C VAL A 35 -2.57 10.16 4.57
N ILE A 36 -1.53 10.25 5.40
CA ILE A 36 -0.63 9.11 5.68
C ILE A 36 -1.39 7.96 6.35
N ASP A 37 -2.30 8.26 7.28
CA ASP A 37 -3.13 7.25 7.93
C ASP A 37 -4.07 6.56 6.94
N ASP A 38 -4.68 7.29 6.03
CA ASP A 38 -5.55 6.73 4.99
C ASP A 38 -4.77 5.78 4.05
N ILE A 39 -3.54 6.16 3.68
CA ILE A 39 -2.67 5.30 2.86
C ILE A 39 -2.30 4.02 3.63
N ARG A 40 -1.90 4.13 4.89
CA ARG A 40 -1.55 2.95 5.73
C ARG A 40 -2.75 2.02 5.93
N HIS A 41 -3.93 2.59 6.15
CA HIS A 41 -5.17 1.84 6.24
C HIS A 41 -5.42 1.08 4.94
N THR A 42 -5.33 1.75 3.79
CA THR A 42 -5.55 1.14 2.46
C THR A 42 -4.55 0.02 2.16
N LEU A 43 -3.28 0.16 2.55
CA LEU A 43 -2.28 -0.89 2.39
C LEU A 43 -2.57 -2.13 3.25
N THR A 44 -3.25 -1.94 4.37
CA THR A 44 -3.61 -3.03 5.30
C THR A 44 -4.96 -3.67 4.96
N SER A 45 -5.94 -2.86 4.53
CA SER A 45 -7.33 -3.29 4.28
C SER A 45 -7.69 -3.49 2.81
N GLY A 46 -6.91 -2.91 1.88
CA GLY A 46 -7.33 -2.62 0.51
C GLY A 46 -6.34 -3.02 -0.60
N LEU A 47 -5.28 -3.78 -0.32
CA LEU A 47 -4.59 -4.51 -1.39
C LEU A 47 -5.49 -5.67 -1.82
N HIS A 48 -6.41 -5.36 -2.72
CA HIS A 48 -7.32 -6.31 -3.33
C HIS A 48 -6.50 -7.45 -3.95
N MET A 49 -6.45 -8.55 -3.21
CA MET A 49 -6.05 -9.84 -3.76
C MET A 49 -7.07 -10.14 -4.86
N THR A 50 -6.60 -10.13 -6.10
CA THR A 50 -7.40 -10.60 -7.23
C THR A 50 -6.92 -12.00 -7.59
N ASP A 51 -7.86 -12.90 -7.84
CA ASP A 51 -7.56 -14.22 -8.41
C ASP A 51 -7.17 -14.11 -9.90
N GLU A 52 -7.49 -12.99 -10.53
CA GLU A 52 -7.14 -12.70 -11.92
C GLU A 52 -6.00 -11.68 -12.02
N VAL A 53 -4.92 -12.04 -12.72
CA VAL A 53 -3.87 -11.09 -13.14
C VAL A 53 -4.54 -9.96 -13.92
N PRO A 54 -4.39 -8.68 -13.51
CA PRO A 54 -4.90 -7.55 -14.26
C PRO A 54 -4.37 -7.58 -15.69
N ALA A 55 -5.24 -7.33 -16.68
CA ALA A 55 -4.94 -7.53 -18.10
C ALA A 55 -3.66 -6.80 -18.55
N ASP A 56 -3.37 -5.63 -17.98
CA ASP A 56 -2.19 -4.80 -18.26
C ASP A 56 -0.85 -5.47 -17.94
N PHE A 57 -0.84 -6.46 -17.05
CA PHE A 57 0.37 -7.22 -16.69
C PHE A 57 0.57 -8.47 -17.55
N ARG A 58 -0.45 -8.92 -18.30
CA ARG A 58 -0.34 -10.09 -19.19
C ARG A 58 0.43 -9.79 -20.48
N ALA A 59 0.50 -8.52 -20.88
CA ALA A 59 1.05 -8.10 -22.17
C ALA A 59 2.59 -7.95 -22.22
N LYS A 60 3.31 -8.31 -21.15
CA LYS A 60 4.78 -8.15 -21.06
C LYS A 60 5.57 -9.45 -20.87
N SER A 61 4.96 -10.63 -21.04
CA SER A 61 5.68 -11.91 -21.00
C SER A 61 5.93 -12.51 -22.38
#